data_AF-A0A381QZU6-F1
#
_entry.id   AF-A0A381QZU6-F1
#
_cell.length_a   1.000
_cell.length_b   1.000
_cell.length_c   1.000
_cell.angle_alpha   90.00
_cell.angle_beta   90.00
_cell.angle_gamma   90.00
#
_symmetry.space_group_name_H-M   'P 1'
#
loop_
_entity.id
_entity.type
_entity.pdbx_description
1 polymer ?
#
loop_
_entity_poly.entity_id
_entity_poly.type
_entity_poly.pdbx_seq_one_letter_code
_entity_poly.pdbx_strand_id
1 'polypeptide(L)'
;MTQRDGKLSTLSRRAIIATGFVDHMQQTPQIHASFLISADSLAGCPADHVPEVAFAGRSNAGKSSTLNCLTRTRNLARVSKSPGRTQLINFFATSLGGRLVDLPGYGYAKASKSLQKSWGIAVDDYLQSRANLNAVVLVMDIRHPLQPFDVHMIEWGIATEMPLLLLLNKADKLKQGARVAASRNVDSVLADATNASSIIFSSKTGLGCTEAIEAISEFLVDPTC
;
A
#
# COMPACT_ATOMS: atom_id res chain seq x y z
N MET A 1 2.87 58.78 28.31
CA MET A 1 3.70 57.57 28.40
C MET A 1 2.82 56.38 28.12
N THR A 2 2.93 55.89 26.90
CA THR A 2 2.09 54.88 26.26
C THR A 2 2.86 53.57 26.29
N GLN A 3 2.30 52.51 26.87
CA GLN A 3 2.68 51.13 26.51
C GLN A 3 1.41 50.30 26.31
N ARG A 4 1.44 49.55 25.22
CA ARG A 4 0.39 48.72 24.64
C ARG A 4 0.74 47.27 24.97
N ASP A 5 -0.18 46.56 25.61
CA ASP A 5 -0.33 45.11 25.55
C ASP A 5 -1.79 44.89 25.13
N GLY A 6 -2.20 44.01 24.22
CA GLY A 6 -1.58 42.88 23.56
C GLY A 6 -2.75 42.03 23.06
N LYS A 7 -3.39 42.47 21.97
CA LYS A 7 -4.41 41.69 21.25
C LYS A 7 -3.68 40.65 20.38
N LEU A 8 -3.87 39.36 20.65
CA LEU A 8 -3.70 38.32 19.63
C LEU A 8 -5.06 37.65 19.38
N SER A 9 -5.76 38.20 18.39
CA SER A 9 -6.87 37.55 17.71
C SER A 9 -6.34 36.79 16.50
N THR A 10 -6.75 35.53 16.39
CA THR A 10 -7.06 34.78 15.17
C THR A 10 -6.89 35.55 13.87
N LEU A 11 -5.94 35.12 13.01
CA LEU A 11 -6.04 35.17 11.54
C LEU A 11 -4.76 34.61 10.87
N SER A 12 -5.00 33.73 9.89
CA SER A 12 -4.16 33.49 8.71
C SER A 12 -2.85 32.70 8.86
N ARG A 13 -2.95 31.36 8.96
CA ARG A 13 -1.91 30.43 8.47
C ARG A 13 -1.98 30.32 6.93
N ARG A 14 -1.77 31.43 6.24
CA ARG A 14 -1.51 31.51 4.80
C ARG A 14 -0.36 32.49 4.61
N ALA A 15 0.67 32.03 3.90
CA ALA A 15 1.94 32.67 3.52
C ALA A 15 3.15 32.22 4.34
N ILE A 16 4.27 32.05 3.61
CA ILE A 16 5.51 31.29 3.89
C ILE A 16 5.31 29.84 3.39
N ILE A 17 5.66 29.46 2.16
CA ILE A 17 6.93 29.66 1.45
C ILE A 17 6.66 29.92 -0.04
N ALA A 18 7.07 31.08 -0.54
CA ALA A 18 7.11 31.39 -1.97
C ALA A 18 8.43 32.11 -2.26
N THR A 19 9.51 31.35 -2.44
CA THR A 19 10.76 31.80 -3.10
C THR A 19 11.70 30.61 -3.28
N GLY A 20 11.89 30.19 -4.54
CA GLY A 20 12.86 29.14 -4.89
C GLY A 20 12.49 28.33 -6.13
N PHE A 21 12.17 28.98 -7.26
CA PHE A 21 12.13 28.29 -8.56
C PHE A 21 13.54 28.29 -9.14
N VAL A 22 14.30 27.25 -8.83
CA VAL A 22 15.40 26.77 -9.68
C VAL A 22 14.90 25.50 -10.33
N ASP A 23 14.97 25.48 -11.65
CA ASP A 23 14.63 24.36 -12.52
C ASP A 23 15.47 23.13 -12.12
N HIS A 24 14.88 22.26 -11.31
CA HIS A 24 15.27 20.87 -11.18
C HIS A 24 14.06 20.08 -11.64
N MET A 25 14.25 19.28 -12.70
CA MET A 25 13.33 18.20 -13.03
C MET A 25 13.05 17.44 -11.74
N GLN A 26 11.89 17.67 -11.12
CA GLN A 26 11.46 16.93 -9.94
C GLN A 26 11.31 15.48 -10.42
N GLN A 27 12.35 14.69 -10.21
CA GLN A 27 12.23 13.25 -10.35
C GLN A 27 11.12 12.87 -9.38
N THR A 28 9.99 12.43 -9.92
CA THR A 28 8.90 11.90 -9.11
C THR A 28 9.52 10.89 -8.12
N PRO A 29 9.14 10.88 -6.83
CA PRO A 29 9.76 9.98 -5.85
C PRO A 29 9.61 8.51 -6.26
N GLN A 30 10.51 7.65 -5.81
CA GLN A 30 10.56 6.22 -6.15
C GLN A 30 11.16 5.42 -4.99
N ILE A 31 10.61 4.24 -4.73
CA ILE A 31 11.19 3.28 -3.79
C ILE A 31 12.16 2.37 -4.56
N HIS A 32 13.47 2.51 -4.33
CA HIS A 32 14.42 1.56 -4.92
C HIS A 32 14.31 0.23 -4.18
N ALA A 33 14.04 -0.84 -4.93
CA ALA A 33 13.88 -2.18 -4.38
C ALA A 33 14.49 -3.26 -5.28
N SER A 34 15.01 -4.31 -4.68
CA SER A 34 15.56 -5.49 -5.34
C SER A 34 14.95 -6.77 -4.78
N PHE A 35 14.78 -7.78 -5.63
CA PHE A 35 14.29 -9.09 -5.18
C PHE A 35 15.26 -9.71 -4.17
N LEU A 36 14.71 -10.21 -3.06
CA LEU A 36 15.47 -10.87 -2.00
C LEU A 36 15.24 -12.38 -2.01
N ILE A 37 13.99 -12.81 -1.75
CA ILE A 37 13.64 -14.22 -1.65
C ILE A 37 12.14 -14.43 -1.91
N SER A 38 11.78 -15.66 -2.27
CA SER A 38 10.40 -16.13 -2.27
C SER A 38 10.24 -17.20 -1.20
N ALA A 39 9.29 -17.03 -0.28
CA ALA A 39 8.98 -17.98 0.79
C ALA A 39 7.67 -18.71 0.49
N ASP A 40 7.62 -20.00 0.78
CA ASP A 40 6.41 -20.82 0.69
C ASP A 40 5.61 -20.88 2.00
N SER A 41 6.21 -20.41 3.09
CA SER A 41 5.71 -20.50 4.47
C SER A 41 6.37 -19.44 5.35
N LEU A 42 5.82 -19.22 6.55
CA LEU A 42 6.40 -18.29 7.53
C LEU A 42 7.85 -18.67 7.90
N ALA A 43 8.16 -19.96 8.02
CA ALA A 43 9.50 -20.46 8.32
C ALA A 43 10.52 -20.17 7.21
N GLY A 44 10.07 -20.01 5.96
CA GLY A 44 10.92 -19.62 4.83
C GLY A 44 11.12 -18.11 4.70
N CYS A 45 10.51 -17.30 5.57
CA CYS A 45 10.66 -15.85 5.53
C CYS A 45 12.04 -15.44 6.11
N PRO A 46 12.63 -14.31 5.68
CA PRO A 46 13.89 -13.85 6.25
C PRO A 46 13.79 -13.61 7.77
N ALA A 47 14.87 -13.86 8.51
CA ALA A 47 14.87 -13.91 9.97
C ALA A 47 15.37 -12.63 10.68
N ASP A 48 15.71 -11.57 9.95
CA ASP A 48 16.12 -10.28 10.54
C ASP A 48 14.90 -9.45 11.00
N HIS A 49 15.14 -8.28 11.58
CA HIS A 49 14.12 -7.42 12.21
C HIS A 49 13.93 -6.09 11.46
N VAL A 50 13.83 -6.14 10.13
CA VAL A 50 13.54 -4.95 9.32
C VAL A 50 12.03 -4.79 9.11
N PRO A 51 11.49 -3.56 9.07
CA PRO A 51 10.06 -3.34 8.87
C PRO A 51 9.61 -3.84 7.48
N GLU A 52 8.43 -4.46 7.44
CA GLU A 52 7.85 -5.04 6.24
C GLU A 52 6.49 -4.42 5.91
N VAL A 53 6.32 -3.99 4.66
CA VAL A 53 5.05 -3.50 4.12
C VAL A 53 4.50 -4.54 3.16
N ALA A 54 3.41 -5.20 3.55
CA ALA A 54 2.81 -6.27 2.78
C ALA A 54 1.74 -5.75 1.80
N PHE A 55 1.79 -6.20 0.55
CA PHE A 55 0.82 -5.89 -0.47
C PHE A 55 -0.17 -7.05 -0.57
N ALA A 56 -1.42 -6.79 -0.21
CA ALA A 56 -2.55 -7.70 -0.39
C ALA A 56 -3.49 -7.21 -1.50
N GLY A 57 -4.29 -8.10 -2.07
CA GLY A 57 -5.26 -7.74 -3.10
C GLY A 57 -5.69 -8.90 -3.96
N ARG A 58 -6.87 -8.76 -4.59
CA ARG A 58 -7.41 -9.78 -5.51
C ARG A 58 -6.44 -10.06 -6.64
N SER A 59 -6.49 -11.29 -7.15
CA SER A 59 -5.98 -11.58 -8.49
C SER A 59 -6.54 -10.54 -9.48
N ASN A 60 -5.67 -9.94 -10.26
CA ASN A 60 -5.97 -8.88 -11.22
C ASN A 60 -6.38 -7.52 -10.65
N ALA A 61 -6.35 -7.27 -9.33
CA ALA A 61 -6.52 -5.91 -8.78
C ALA A 61 -5.39 -4.96 -9.24
N GLY A 62 -4.27 -5.53 -9.70
CA GLY A 62 -3.12 -4.79 -10.24
C GLY A 62 -1.99 -4.61 -9.24
N LYS A 63 -1.86 -5.53 -8.28
CA LYS A 63 -0.82 -5.52 -7.23
C LYS A 63 0.61 -5.49 -7.77
N SER A 64 0.95 -6.41 -8.67
CA SER A 64 2.28 -6.40 -9.32
C SER A 64 2.50 -5.16 -10.19
N SER A 65 1.46 -4.62 -10.84
CA SER A 65 1.55 -3.34 -11.57
C SER A 65 1.76 -2.16 -10.63
N THR A 66 1.17 -2.20 -9.44
CA THR A 66 1.35 -1.21 -8.37
C THR A 66 2.79 -1.25 -7.86
N LEU A 67 3.31 -2.43 -7.50
CA LEU A 67 4.71 -2.61 -7.09
C LEU A 67 5.69 -2.08 -8.14
N ASN A 68 5.50 -2.42 -9.41
CA ASN A 68 6.36 -1.92 -10.49
C ASN A 68 6.22 -0.40 -10.70
N CYS A 69 5.04 0.19 -10.44
CA CYS A 69 4.81 1.63 -10.50
C CYS A 69 5.56 2.37 -9.38
N LEU A 70 5.43 1.90 -8.14
CA LEU A 70 6.06 2.49 -6.95
C LEU A 70 7.58 2.39 -6.99
N THR A 71 8.09 1.28 -7.54
CA THR A 71 9.54 0.99 -7.56
C THR A 71 10.24 1.35 -8.86
N ARG A 72 9.50 1.81 -9.89
CA ARG A 72 9.90 1.97 -11.31
C ARG A 72 10.82 0.90 -11.91
N THR A 73 10.87 -0.28 -11.30
CA THR A 73 11.67 -1.39 -11.81
C THR A 73 10.79 -2.22 -12.73
N ARG A 74 11.17 -2.30 -14.00
CA ARG A 74 10.48 -3.21 -14.94
C ARG A 74 10.67 -4.64 -14.47
N ASN A 75 9.57 -5.35 -14.25
CA ASN A 75 9.52 -6.77 -13.88
C ASN A 75 10.11 -7.12 -12.50
N LEU A 76 10.12 -6.19 -11.54
CA LEU A 76 10.48 -6.51 -10.15
C LEU A 76 9.50 -7.55 -9.59
N ALA A 77 8.22 -7.20 -9.59
CA ALA A 77 7.15 -8.18 -9.42
C ALA A 77 6.81 -8.74 -10.81
N ARG A 78 7.08 -10.03 -11.02
CA ARG A 78 6.70 -10.71 -12.27
C ARG A 78 5.18 -10.59 -12.43
N VAL A 79 4.75 -9.79 -13.40
CA VAL A 79 3.34 -9.67 -13.81
C VAL A 79 2.96 -10.97 -14.51
N SER A 80 2.71 -12.03 -13.74
CA SER A 80 2.34 -13.32 -14.31
C SER A 80 0.95 -13.24 -14.93
N LYS A 81 0.86 -13.54 -16.23
CA LYS A 81 -0.41 -13.80 -16.93
C LYS A 81 -0.86 -15.27 -16.77
N SER A 82 0.00 -16.13 -16.23
CA SER A 82 -0.17 -17.59 -16.15
C SER A 82 -0.30 -18.02 -14.69
N PRO A 83 -1.51 -18.26 -14.18
CA PRO A 83 -1.70 -18.37 -12.74
C PRO A 83 -1.63 -19.82 -12.25
N GLY A 84 -1.32 -20.02 -10.95
CA GLY A 84 -1.66 -21.25 -10.23
C GLY A 84 -0.55 -22.26 -9.91
N ARG A 85 0.75 -21.91 -9.96
CA ARG A 85 1.83 -22.89 -9.71
C ARG A 85 2.62 -22.65 -8.41
N THR A 86 1.91 -22.53 -7.29
CA THR A 86 2.45 -22.08 -5.99
C THR A 86 2.73 -20.58 -6.00
N GLN A 87 1.87 -19.81 -5.35
CA GLN A 87 2.06 -18.38 -5.22
C GLN A 87 2.85 -18.14 -3.93
N LEU A 88 4.16 -17.96 -4.07
CA LEU A 88 5.08 -17.69 -2.96
C LEU A 88 4.88 -16.24 -2.46
N ILE A 89 5.22 -16.01 -1.19
CA ILE A 89 5.38 -14.68 -0.62
C ILE A 89 6.71 -14.13 -1.13
N ASN A 90 6.70 -13.02 -1.87
CA ASN A 90 7.93 -12.46 -2.44
C ASN A 90 8.40 -11.26 -1.65
N PHE A 91 9.66 -11.28 -1.25
CA PHE A 91 10.30 -10.22 -0.48
C PHE A 91 11.20 -9.40 -1.38
N PHE A 92 11.11 -8.08 -1.25
CA PHE A 92 11.95 -7.11 -1.94
C PHE A 92 12.62 -6.21 -0.93
N ALA A 93 13.95 -6.25 -0.85
CA ALA A 93 14.73 -5.35 -0.01
C ALA A 93 14.68 -3.94 -0.60
N THR A 94 14.47 -2.93 0.24
CA THR A 94 14.42 -1.52 -0.20
C THR A 94 15.67 -0.76 0.22
N SER A 95 15.99 0.31 -0.49
CA SER A 95 17.06 1.24 -0.08
C SER A 95 16.72 2.05 1.18
N LEU A 96 15.48 1.97 1.67
CA LEU A 96 14.99 2.67 2.86
C LEU A 96 15.21 1.87 4.16
N GLY A 97 15.75 0.65 4.07
CA GLY A 97 16.03 -0.21 5.23
C GLY A 97 14.93 -1.23 5.52
N GLY A 98 13.70 -1.03 5.03
CA GLY A 98 12.61 -2.00 5.11
C GLY A 98 12.44 -2.90 3.88
N ARG A 99 11.34 -3.66 3.85
CA ARG A 99 10.96 -4.51 2.70
C ARG A 99 9.55 -4.25 2.20
N LEU A 100 9.40 -4.37 0.88
CA LEU A 100 8.09 -4.59 0.28
C LEU A 100 7.86 -6.10 0.19
N VAL A 101 6.67 -6.56 0.56
CA VAL A 101 6.30 -7.98 0.54
C VAL A 101 5.09 -8.18 -0.36
N ASP A 102 5.24 -8.88 -1.48
CA ASP A 102 4.14 -9.20 -2.38
C ASP A 102 3.44 -10.46 -1.88
N LEU A 103 2.30 -10.27 -1.22
CA LEU A 103 1.49 -11.41 -0.81
C LEU A 103 0.84 -12.05 -2.05
N PRO A 104 0.74 -13.37 -2.06
CA PRO A 104 0.07 -14.06 -3.13
C PRO A 104 -1.43 -13.66 -3.19
N GLY A 105 -1.94 -13.45 -4.42
CA GLY A 105 -3.21 -12.79 -4.65
C GLY A 105 -4.41 -13.72 -4.46
N TYR A 106 -5.45 -13.21 -3.79
CA TYR A 106 -6.62 -13.99 -3.42
C TYR A 106 -7.71 -14.03 -4.50
N GLY A 107 -8.62 -15.00 -4.38
CA GLY A 107 -9.79 -15.13 -5.26
C GLY A 107 -9.48 -15.64 -6.67
N TYR A 108 -8.36 -16.35 -6.86
CA TYR A 108 -8.04 -16.97 -8.15
C TYR A 108 -8.85 -18.26 -8.37
N ALA A 109 -9.94 -18.16 -9.12
CA ALA A 109 -10.93 -19.22 -9.32
C ALA A 109 -10.40 -20.51 -10.01
N LYS A 110 -9.22 -20.48 -10.66
CA LYS A 110 -8.67 -21.66 -11.36
C LYS A 110 -7.60 -22.44 -10.57
N ALA A 111 -7.31 -22.08 -9.32
CA ALA A 111 -6.45 -22.90 -8.46
C ALA A 111 -7.24 -24.08 -7.87
N SER A 112 -6.59 -25.22 -7.61
CA SER A 112 -7.25 -26.35 -6.93
C SER A 112 -7.65 -25.95 -5.50
N LYS A 113 -8.69 -26.60 -4.95
CA LYS A 113 -9.13 -26.35 -3.56
C LYS A 113 -8.00 -26.54 -2.54
N SER A 114 -7.13 -27.53 -2.76
CA SER A 114 -5.96 -27.78 -1.91
C SER A 114 -4.94 -26.64 -1.96
N LEU A 115 -4.66 -26.11 -3.15
CA LEU A 115 -3.72 -25.00 -3.34
C LEU A 115 -4.29 -23.69 -2.81
N GLN A 116 -5.60 -23.45 -2.95
CA GLN A 116 -6.26 -22.30 -2.33
C GLN A 116 -6.19 -22.35 -0.80
N LYS A 117 -6.35 -23.55 -0.22
CA LYS A 117 -6.25 -23.76 1.22
C LYS A 117 -4.83 -23.57 1.75
N SER A 118 -3.81 -24.15 1.10
CA SER A 118 -2.42 -24.00 1.56
C SER A 118 -1.92 -22.56 1.41
N TRP A 119 -2.31 -21.88 0.33
CA TRP A 119 -2.02 -20.46 0.12
C TRP A 119 -2.69 -19.57 1.18
N GLY A 120 -3.96 -19.85 1.50
CA GLY A 120 -4.67 -19.17 2.59
C GLY A 120 -3.92 -19.29 3.91
N ILE A 121 -3.50 -20.51 4.28
CA ILE A 121 -2.74 -20.76 5.52
C ILE A 121 -1.45 -19.93 5.56
N ALA A 122 -0.63 -19.93 4.50
CA ALA A 122 0.64 -19.19 4.51
C ALA A 122 0.44 -17.66 4.61
N VAL A 123 -0.62 -17.12 3.98
CA VAL A 123 -0.95 -15.69 4.07
C VAL A 123 -1.50 -15.37 5.46
N ASP A 124 -2.40 -16.18 5.99
CA ASP A 124 -2.99 -15.99 7.32
C ASP A 124 -1.90 -16.06 8.41
N ASP A 125 -1.02 -17.07 8.34
CA ASP A 125 0.13 -17.22 9.25
C ASP A 125 1.06 -16.00 9.18
N TYR A 126 1.34 -15.50 7.98
CA TYR A 126 2.14 -14.29 7.81
C TYR A 126 1.45 -13.06 8.43
N LEU A 127 0.17 -12.82 8.13
CA LEU A 127 -0.55 -11.66 8.64
C LEU A 127 -0.67 -11.68 10.17
N GLN A 128 -0.83 -12.87 10.77
CA GLN A 128 -1.04 -13.01 12.21
C GLN A 128 0.25 -13.08 13.03
N SER A 129 1.31 -13.67 12.48
CA SER A 129 2.49 -14.06 13.26
C SER A 129 3.79 -13.37 12.83
N ARG A 130 3.79 -12.60 11.73
CA ARG A 130 4.99 -11.91 11.27
C ARG A 130 5.27 -10.67 12.12
N ALA A 131 6.19 -10.80 13.07
CA ALA A 131 6.60 -9.70 13.96
C ALA A 131 7.12 -8.44 13.25
N ASN A 132 7.65 -8.59 12.03
CA ASN A 132 8.18 -7.48 11.24
C ASN A 132 7.12 -6.73 10.43
N LEU A 133 5.89 -7.23 10.36
CA LEU A 133 4.84 -6.62 9.55
C LEU A 133 4.43 -5.28 10.17
N ASN A 134 4.74 -4.19 9.47
CA ASN A 134 4.53 -2.83 9.96
C ASN A 134 3.30 -2.15 9.33
N ALA A 135 2.93 -2.55 8.11
CA ALA A 135 1.73 -2.06 7.44
C ALA A 135 1.27 -3.01 6.34
N VAL A 136 -0.01 -2.90 5.97
CA VAL A 136 -0.60 -3.58 4.82
C VAL A 136 -1.10 -2.57 3.80
N VAL A 137 -0.63 -2.71 2.56
CA VAL A 137 -1.17 -2.02 1.39
C VAL A 137 -2.22 -2.92 0.73
N LEU A 138 -3.49 -2.54 0.83
CA LEU A 138 -4.59 -3.27 0.21
C LEU A 138 -4.89 -2.70 -1.19
N VAL A 139 -4.49 -3.41 -2.23
CA VAL A 139 -4.71 -3.01 -3.62
C VAL A 139 -6.05 -3.55 -4.12
N MET A 140 -6.97 -2.66 -4.47
CA MET A 140 -8.30 -3.00 -4.99
C MET A 140 -8.61 -2.30 -6.31
N ASP A 141 -9.47 -2.91 -7.11
CA ASP A 141 -9.95 -2.34 -8.37
C ASP A 141 -11.06 -1.32 -8.07
N ILE A 142 -10.83 -0.03 -8.31
CA ILE A 142 -11.78 1.04 -7.99
C ILE A 142 -13.13 0.91 -8.70
N ARG A 143 -13.24 0.08 -9.75
CA ARG A 143 -14.52 -0.20 -10.41
C ARG A 143 -15.43 -1.10 -9.56
N HIS A 144 -14.84 -1.90 -8.68
CA HIS A 144 -15.53 -2.87 -7.83
C HIS A 144 -14.82 -2.94 -6.45
N PRO A 145 -14.79 -1.83 -5.68
CA PRO A 145 -14.15 -1.81 -4.36
C PRO A 145 -14.97 -2.63 -3.35
N LEU A 146 -14.41 -2.84 -2.15
CA LEU A 146 -15.09 -3.47 -1.01
C LEU A 146 -15.68 -4.85 -1.32
N GLN A 147 -14.91 -5.69 -2.00
CA GLN A 147 -15.31 -7.08 -2.19
C GLN A 147 -15.18 -7.83 -0.85
N PRO A 148 -15.81 -9.01 -0.67
CA PRO A 148 -15.90 -9.64 0.65
C PRO A 148 -14.57 -9.79 1.40
N PHE A 149 -13.48 -10.14 0.72
CA PHE A 149 -12.16 -10.23 1.35
C PHE A 149 -11.51 -8.86 1.58
N ASP A 150 -11.77 -7.85 0.72
CA ASP A 150 -11.31 -6.49 1.00
C ASP A 150 -11.90 -6.00 2.33
N VAL A 151 -13.20 -6.22 2.53
CA VAL A 151 -13.91 -5.91 3.77
C VAL A 151 -13.30 -6.68 4.95
N HIS A 152 -13.07 -7.98 4.80
CA HIS A 152 -12.46 -8.79 5.85
C HIS A 152 -11.05 -8.29 6.25
N MET A 153 -10.22 -7.92 5.28
CA MET A 153 -8.89 -7.36 5.54
C MET A 153 -8.96 -5.99 6.23
N ILE A 154 -9.94 -5.16 5.85
CA ILE A 154 -10.18 -3.86 6.49
C ILE A 154 -10.60 -4.07 7.95
N GLU A 155 -11.59 -4.93 8.20
CA GLU A 155 -12.07 -5.26 9.54
C GLU A 155 -10.94 -5.82 10.41
N TRP A 156 -10.16 -6.77 9.87
CA TRP A 156 -9.01 -7.34 10.56
C TRP A 156 -7.95 -6.28 10.89
N GLY A 157 -7.58 -5.41 9.94
CA GLY A 157 -6.54 -4.42 10.16
C GLY A 157 -6.97 -3.34 11.16
N ILE A 158 -8.24 -2.93 11.12
CA ILE A 158 -8.82 -2.03 12.14
C ILE A 158 -8.79 -2.70 13.52
N ALA A 159 -9.27 -3.93 13.64
CA ALA A 159 -9.35 -4.64 14.92
C ALA A 159 -7.99 -4.95 15.54
N THR A 160 -6.94 -5.08 14.74
CA THR A 160 -5.56 -5.35 15.17
C THR A 160 -4.69 -4.10 15.27
N GLU A 161 -5.27 -2.92 15.01
CA GLU A 161 -4.55 -1.63 14.90
C GLU A 161 -3.41 -1.64 13.85
N MET A 162 -3.40 -2.63 12.94
CA MET A 162 -2.43 -2.74 11.86
C MET A 162 -2.61 -1.57 10.88
N PRO A 163 -1.57 -0.76 10.60
CA PRO A 163 -1.67 0.32 9.62
C PRO A 163 -2.10 -0.19 8.23
N LEU A 164 -3.16 0.41 7.68
CA LEU A 164 -3.72 0.07 6.38
C LEU A 164 -3.66 1.24 5.41
N LEU A 165 -3.10 0.98 4.22
CA LEU A 165 -3.19 1.88 3.08
C LEU A 165 -3.96 1.23 1.93
N LEU A 166 -5.14 1.72 1.64
CA LEU A 166 -5.97 1.23 0.55
C LEU A 166 -5.63 1.97 -0.75
N LEU A 167 -5.18 1.23 -1.75
CA LEU A 167 -4.94 1.78 -3.09
C LEU A 167 -6.10 1.40 -4.02
N LEU A 168 -6.92 2.40 -4.34
CA LEU A 168 -8.05 2.27 -5.27
C LEU A 168 -7.53 2.33 -6.71
N ASN A 169 -6.88 1.25 -7.13
CA ASN A 169 -6.17 1.15 -8.39
C ASN A 169 -7.11 1.13 -9.61
N LYS A 170 -6.55 1.38 -10.79
CA LYS A 170 -7.23 1.48 -12.10
C LYS A 170 -8.20 2.65 -12.20
N ALA A 171 -7.90 3.75 -11.50
CA ALA A 171 -8.66 5.00 -11.62
C ALA A 171 -8.74 5.51 -13.07
N ASP A 172 -7.79 5.14 -13.96
CA ASP A 172 -7.85 5.42 -15.39
C ASP A 172 -9.12 4.88 -16.08
N LYS A 173 -9.79 3.89 -15.48
CA LYS A 173 -11.01 3.27 -16.01
C LYS A 173 -12.30 3.99 -15.63
N LEU A 174 -12.24 4.95 -14.70
CA LEU A 174 -13.39 5.74 -14.28
C LEU A 174 -13.21 7.21 -14.65
N LYS A 175 -14.32 7.90 -14.90
CA LYS A 175 -14.37 9.37 -14.98
C LYS A 175 -14.27 9.98 -13.58
N GLN A 176 -13.87 11.24 -13.48
CA GLN A 176 -13.60 11.91 -12.20
C GLN A 176 -14.74 11.77 -11.18
N GLY A 177 -15.99 12.03 -11.56
CA GLY A 177 -17.13 11.91 -10.64
C GLY A 177 -17.31 10.49 -10.08
N ALA A 178 -17.11 9.46 -10.91
CA ALA A 178 -17.19 8.07 -10.48
C ALA A 178 -16.01 7.67 -9.57
N ARG A 179 -14.80 8.21 -9.80
CA ARG A 179 -13.65 8.01 -8.89
C ARG A 179 -13.94 8.56 -7.50
N VAL A 180 -14.45 9.81 -7.44
CA VAL A 180 -14.78 10.47 -6.17
C VAL A 180 -15.90 9.74 -5.44
N ALA A 181 -16.94 9.29 -6.15
CA ALA A 181 -18.01 8.50 -5.55
C ALA A 181 -17.51 7.16 -4.98
N ALA A 182 -16.64 6.44 -5.72
CA ALA A 182 -16.04 5.20 -5.25
C ALA A 182 -15.14 5.41 -4.03
N SER A 183 -14.31 6.47 -4.03
CA SER A 183 -13.47 6.83 -2.88
C SER A 183 -14.32 7.10 -1.65
N ARG A 184 -15.34 7.96 -1.77
CA ARG A 184 -16.24 8.29 -0.65
C ARG A 184 -16.93 7.06 -0.05
N ASN A 185 -17.31 6.09 -0.88
CA ASN A 185 -17.87 4.83 -0.40
C ASN A 185 -16.85 4.06 0.45
N VAL A 186 -15.60 3.96 0.00
CA VAL A 186 -14.53 3.33 0.78
C VAL A 186 -14.24 4.14 2.05
N ASP A 187 -14.09 5.46 1.94
CA ASP A 187 -13.80 6.34 3.07
C ASP A 187 -14.89 6.28 4.15
N SER A 188 -16.16 6.03 3.78
CA SER A 188 -17.24 5.84 4.75
C SER A 188 -17.10 4.57 5.59
N VAL A 189 -16.47 3.52 5.05
CA VAL A 189 -16.16 2.29 5.81
C VAL A 189 -14.98 2.52 6.75
N LEU A 190 -14.09 3.46 6.42
CA LEU A 190 -12.92 3.81 7.21
C LEU A 190 -13.18 4.97 8.20
N ALA A 191 -14.41 5.48 8.30
CA ALA A 191 -14.70 6.75 8.97
C ALA A 191 -14.23 6.81 10.43
N ASP A 192 -14.30 5.69 11.15
CA ASP A 192 -13.92 5.57 12.56
C ASP A 192 -12.50 5.00 12.75
N ALA A 193 -11.81 4.64 11.66
CA ALA A 193 -10.48 4.05 11.71
C ALA A 193 -9.38 5.12 11.75
N THR A 194 -8.54 5.11 12.78
CA THR A 194 -7.37 6.02 12.88
C THR A 194 -6.12 5.46 12.20
N ASN A 195 -6.10 4.15 11.94
CA ASN A 195 -4.98 3.42 11.37
C ASN A 195 -5.18 3.07 9.88
N ALA A 196 -6.23 3.58 9.22
CA ALA A 196 -6.54 3.25 7.84
C ALA A 196 -6.79 4.51 6.99
N SER A 197 -6.30 4.50 5.75
CA SER A 197 -6.56 5.57 4.78
C SER A 197 -6.67 5.03 3.36
N SER A 198 -7.23 5.81 2.43
CA SER A 198 -7.39 5.43 1.03
C SER A 198 -6.80 6.46 0.06
N ILE A 199 -6.26 5.98 -1.07
CA ILE A 199 -5.72 6.81 -2.16
C ILE A 199 -6.34 6.34 -3.48
N ILE A 200 -6.90 7.29 -4.24
CA ILE A 200 -7.28 7.07 -5.64
C ILE A 200 -6.02 6.85 -6.47
N PHE A 201 -5.84 5.66 -7.02
CA PHE A 201 -4.58 5.22 -7.59
C PHE A 201 -4.71 4.72 -9.04
N SER A 202 -3.65 4.88 -9.83
CA SER A 202 -3.56 4.29 -11.17
C SER A 202 -2.12 3.94 -11.50
N SER A 203 -1.80 2.65 -11.44
CA SER A 203 -0.50 2.14 -11.91
C SER A 203 -0.24 2.43 -13.39
N LYS A 204 -1.28 2.71 -14.18
CA LYS A 204 -1.16 2.99 -15.62
C LYS A 204 -0.78 4.45 -15.89
N THR A 205 -1.34 5.39 -15.12
CA THR A 205 -1.19 6.83 -15.38
C THR A 205 -0.29 7.52 -14.36
N GLY A 206 0.09 6.83 -13.27
CA GLY A 206 0.85 7.41 -12.16
C GLY A 206 0.01 8.25 -11.19
N LEU A 207 -1.32 8.26 -11.34
CA LEU A 207 -2.20 9.00 -10.41
C LEU A 207 -2.09 8.39 -9.01
N GLY A 208 -1.90 9.23 -7.99
CA GLY A 208 -1.76 8.81 -6.59
C GLY A 208 -0.41 8.15 -6.26
N CYS A 209 0.55 8.14 -7.20
CA CYS A 209 1.80 7.43 -7.03
C CYS A 209 2.75 8.14 -6.06
N THR A 210 2.84 9.46 -6.13
CA THR A 210 3.67 10.25 -5.20
C THR A 210 3.18 10.06 -3.76
N GLU A 211 1.88 10.23 -3.55
CA GLU A 211 1.23 10.12 -2.25
C GLU A 211 1.36 8.70 -1.68
N ALA A 212 1.22 7.67 -2.53
CA ALA A 212 1.43 6.30 -2.11
C ALA A 212 2.89 6.01 -1.74
N ILE A 213 3.86 6.57 -2.47
CA ILE A 213 5.29 6.40 -2.17
C ILE A 213 5.65 7.06 -0.84
N GLU A 214 5.15 8.27 -0.60
CA GLU A 214 5.37 8.99 0.66
C GLU A 214 4.83 8.17 1.84
N ALA A 215 3.55 7.78 1.80
CA ALA A 215 2.94 6.98 2.87
C ALA A 215 3.64 5.63 3.09
N ILE A 216 4.01 4.91 2.02
CA ILE A 216 4.70 3.63 2.13
C ILE A 216 6.12 3.80 2.68
N SER A 217 6.80 4.89 2.33
CA SER A 217 8.15 5.16 2.83
C SER A 217 8.16 5.36 4.34
N GLU A 218 7.13 6.00 4.90
CA GLU A 218 6.97 6.14 6.36
C GLU A 218 6.87 4.77 7.05
N PHE A 219 6.18 3.80 6.45
CA PHE A 219 6.08 2.43 6.99
C PHE A 219 7.35 1.58 6.82
N LEU A 220 8.27 1.99 5.95
CA LEU A 220 9.51 1.25 5.68
C LEU A 220 10.69 1.69 6.57
N VAL A 221 10.50 2.73 7.37
CA VAL A 221 11.48 3.17 8.36
C VAL A 221 11.09 2.59 9.71
N ASP A 222 12.08 2.06 10.43
CA ASP A 222 11.87 1.58 11.79
C ASP A 222 11.54 2.79 12.70
N PRO A 223 10.38 2.82 13.37
CA PRO A 223 10.04 3.92 14.28
C PRO A 223 10.96 3.99 15.52
N THR A 224 11.80 2.96 15.75
CA THR A 224 12.74 2.91 16.88
C THR A 224 14.15 3.44 16.54
N CYS A 225 14.38 3.89 15.31
CA CYS A 225 15.68 4.37 14.84
C CYS A 225 15.81 5.89 14.79
#